data_AF-A0A2V6LEI6-F1
#
_entry.id   AF-A0A2V6LEI6-F1
#
_cell.length_a   1.000
_cell.length_b   1.000
_cell.length_c   1.000
_cell.angle_alpha   90.00
_cell.angle_beta   90.00
_cell.angle_gamma   90.00
#
_symmetry.space_group_name_H-M   'P 1'
#
loop_
_entity.id
_entity.type
_entity.pdbx_description
1 polymer ?
#
loop_
_entity_poly.entity_id
_entity_poly.type
_entity_poly.pdbx_seq_one_letter_code
_entity_poly.pdbx_strand_id
1 'polypeptide(L)'
;MNVPETLLEAVSYFSNPENAFQFFVAVRWPNGVRCPRCGSDKVTFLKNARVWKCRTPHPKQKFSAKVGTIFEDSPIGLEKWLPAMWLAANCKNGISSYELHRALGVT
;
A
#
# COMPACT_ATOMS: atom_id res chain seq x y z
N MET A 1 14.44 2.77 6.35
CA MET A 1 13.06 2.27 6.46
C MET A 1 13.17 0.91 7.12
N ASN A 2 12.56 0.71 8.29
CA ASN A 2 12.64 -0.59 8.96
C ASN A 2 11.58 -1.50 8.32
N VAL A 3 12.05 -2.42 7.49
CA VAL A 3 11.20 -3.46 6.90
C VAL A 3 11.09 -4.59 7.92
N PRO A 4 9.89 -5.11 8.23
CA PRO A 4 9.75 -6.24 9.14
C PRO A 4 10.50 -7.48 8.63
N GLU A 5 11.33 -8.09 9.48
CA GLU A 5 12.16 -9.26 9.13
C GLU A 5 11.46 -10.58 9.44
N THR A 6 10.55 -10.57 10.42
CA THR A 6 9.79 -11.76 10.81
C THR A 6 8.30 -11.59 10.56
N LEU A 7 7.57 -12.72 10.46
CA LEU A 7 6.12 -12.70 10.27
C LEU A 7 5.40 -11.96 11.39
N LEU A 8 5.80 -12.19 12.65
CA LEU A 8 5.18 -11.53 13.81
C LEU A 8 5.39 -10.03 13.79
N GLU A 9 6.58 -9.58 13.40
CA GLU A 9 6.85 -8.16 13.17
C GLU A 9 5.99 -7.60 12.04
N ALA A 10 5.87 -8.31 10.92
CA ALA A 10 5.07 -7.85 9.78
C ALA A 10 3.60 -7.66 10.19
N VAL A 11 3.02 -8.66 10.86
CA VAL A 11 1.64 -8.59 11.35
C VAL A 11 1.46 -7.46 12.35
N SER A 12 2.35 -7.33 13.33
CA SER A 12 2.28 -6.28 14.35
C SER A 12 2.48 -4.89 13.76
N TYR A 13 3.48 -4.69 12.91
CA TYR A 13 3.83 -3.41 12.31
C TYR A 13 2.73 -2.89 11.39
N PHE A 14 2.19 -3.74 10.51
CA PHE A 14 1.15 -3.36 9.56
C PHE A 14 -0.26 -3.29 10.18
N SER A 15 -0.46 -3.81 11.39
CA SER A 15 -1.72 -3.65 12.13
C SER A 15 -2.07 -2.17 12.40
N ASN A 16 -1.05 -1.30 12.47
CA ASN A 16 -1.24 0.14 12.54
C ASN A 16 -1.46 0.70 11.11
N PRO A 17 -2.65 1.27 10.81
CA PRO A 17 -2.95 1.79 9.48
C PRO A 17 -2.01 2.89 9.00
N GLU A 18 -1.44 3.68 9.93
CA GLU A 18 -0.49 4.74 9.57
C GLU A 18 0.86 4.14 9.16
N ASN A 19 1.35 3.13 9.88
CA ASN A 19 2.58 2.42 9.50
C ASN A 19 2.42 1.76 8.13
N ALA A 20 1.30 1.07 7.92
CA ALA A 20 0.97 0.44 6.63
C ALA A 20 0.95 1.46 5.49
N PHE A 21 0.30 2.61 5.70
CA PHE A 21 0.24 3.67 4.72
C PHE A 21 1.62 4.27 4.41
N GLN A 22 2.39 4.66 5.44
CA GLN A 22 3.71 5.26 5.27
C GLN A 22 4.70 4.29 4.60
N PHE A 23 4.70 3.02 5.01
CA PHE A 23 5.49 1.98 4.38
C PHE A 23 5.15 1.85 2.89
N PHE A 24 3.85 1.71 2.58
CA PHE A 24 3.40 1.55 1.21
C PHE A 24 3.76 2.75 0.32
N VAL A 25 3.59 3.97 0.84
CA VAL A 25 3.98 5.21 0.13
C VAL A 25 5.48 5.23 -0.14
N ALA A 26 6.30 4.88 0.85
CA ALA A 26 7.74 4.95 0.73
C ALA A 26 8.31 3.86 -0.20
N VAL A 27 7.72 2.66 -0.21
CA VAL A 27 8.06 1.60 -1.17
C VAL A 27 7.64 2.01 -2.59
N ARG A 28 6.44 2.57 -2.75
CA ARG A 28 5.93 2.97 -4.06
C ARG A 28 6.69 4.16 -4.66
N TRP A 29 7.07 5.11 -3.82
CA TRP A 29 7.65 6.39 -4.21
C TRP A 29 8.91 6.70 -3.39
N PRO A 30 10.03 6.01 -3.66
CA PRO A 30 11.28 6.22 -2.92
C PRO A 30 11.83 7.64 -3.08
N ASN A 31 11.55 8.28 -4.22
CA ASN A 31 12.04 9.61 -4.58
C ASN A 31 10.95 10.69 -4.51
N GLY A 32 9.91 10.48 -3.71
CA GLY A 32 8.79 11.40 -3.56
C GLY A 32 7.59 11.08 -4.45
N VAL A 33 6.41 11.52 -3.99
CA VAL A 33 5.12 11.15 -4.59
C VAL A 33 4.94 11.85 -5.93
N ARG A 34 4.61 11.05 -6.96
CA ARG A 34 4.26 11.53 -8.29
C ARG A 34 2.84 11.15 -8.66
N CYS A 35 2.16 12.01 -9.40
CA CYS A 35 0.82 11.72 -9.89
C CYS A 35 0.84 10.49 -10.82
N PRO A 36 0.07 9.43 -10.54
CA PRO A 36 0.04 8.23 -11.36
C PRO A 36 -0.63 8.43 -12.74
N ARG A 37 -1.27 9.58 -12.96
CA ARG A 37 -1.96 9.90 -14.23
C ARG A 37 -1.13 10.77 -15.17
N CYS A 38 -0.41 11.75 -14.64
CA CYS A 38 0.35 12.72 -15.45
C CYS A 38 1.86 12.80 -15.11
N GLY A 39 2.35 12.04 -14.13
CA GLY A 39 3.76 12.00 -13.75
C GLY A 39 4.29 13.23 -12.98
N SER A 40 3.48 14.28 -12.83
CA SER A 40 3.83 15.51 -12.11
C SER A 40 4.18 15.24 -10.64
N ASP A 41 5.22 15.93 -10.15
CA ASP A 41 5.65 15.99 -8.75
C ASP A 41 4.92 17.08 -7.95
N LYS A 42 4.16 17.95 -8.62
CA LYS A 42 3.38 19.03 -8.01
C LYS A 42 2.10 18.49 -7.38
N VAL A 43 2.26 17.74 -6.29
CA VAL A 43 1.16 17.11 -5.54
C VAL A 43 1.07 17.69 -4.13
N THR A 44 -0.13 17.73 -3.56
CA THR A 44 -0.36 18.19 -2.18
C THR A 44 -1.13 17.12 -1.43
N PHE A 45 -0.62 16.71 -0.27
CA PHE A 45 -1.25 15.68 0.54
C PHE A 45 -2.41 16.25 1.38
N LEU A 46 -3.58 15.63 1.27
CA LEU A 46 -4.79 15.97 2.00
C LEU A 46 -4.96 14.96 3.15
N LYS A 47 -4.43 15.30 4.33
CA LYS A 47 -4.35 14.39 5.49
C LYS A 47 -5.69 13.76 5.87
N ASN A 48 -6.76 14.55 5.92
CA ASN A 48 -8.08 14.09 6.37
C ASN A 48 -8.67 12.98 5.49
N ALA A 49 -8.36 13.00 4.19
CA ALA A 49 -8.84 12.00 3.23
C ALA A 49 -7.76 10.96 2.86
N ARG A 50 -6.53 11.12 3.35
CA ARG A 50 -5.36 10.29 2.98
C ARG A 50 -5.16 10.14 1.47
N VAL A 51 -5.36 11.24 0.74
CA VAL A 51 -5.17 11.32 -0.72
C VAL A 51 -4.25 12.47 -1.09
N TRP A 52 -3.68 12.41 -2.28
CA TRP A 52 -2.97 13.52 -2.90
C TRP A 52 -3.85 14.20 -3.92
N LYS A 53 -3.69 15.52 -4.04
CA LYS A 53 -4.23 16.33 -5.12
C LYS A 53 -3.09 16.80 -6.01
N CYS A 54 -3.12 16.42 -7.28
CA CYS A 54 -2.27 16.97 -8.33
C CYS A 54 -2.69 18.42 -8.63
N ARG A 55 -1.70 19.31 -8.77
CA ARG A 55 -1.93 20.71 -9.16
C ARG A 55 -2.06 20.88 -10.67
N THR A 56 -1.55 19.92 -11.45
CA THR A 56 -1.71 19.93 -12.92
C THR A 56 -3.18 19.72 -13.28
N PRO A 57 -3.77 20.53 -14.17
CA PRO A 57 -5.15 20.37 -14.61
C PRO A 57 -5.35 19.09 -15.43
N HIS A 58 -6.21 18.19 -14.94
CA HIS A 58 -6.71 17.00 -15.65
C HIS A 58 -7.96 16.44 -14.94
N PRO A 59 -8.79 15.59 -15.59
CA PRO A 59 -10.08 15.18 -15.03
C PRO A 59 -10.05 14.41 -13.70
N LYS A 60 -8.89 13.88 -13.28
CA LYS A 60 -8.73 13.02 -12.09
C LYS A 60 -7.56 13.47 -11.21
N GLN A 61 -7.62 14.70 -10.70
CA GLN A 61 -6.52 15.30 -9.92
C GLN A 61 -6.31 14.67 -8.55
N LYS A 62 -7.35 14.10 -7.93
CA LYS A 62 -7.24 13.43 -6.62
C LYS A 62 -6.93 11.96 -6.81
N PHE A 63 -5.99 11.42 -6.05
CA PHE A 63 -5.64 10.01 -6.08
C PHE A 63 -5.18 9.52 -4.69
N SER A 64 -5.51 8.27 -4.36
CA SER A 64 -4.99 7.59 -3.17
C SER A 64 -3.64 6.94 -3.49
N ALA A 65 -2.95 6.43 -2.46
CA ALA A 65 -1.69 5.72 -2.65
C ALA A 65 -1.87 4.47 -3.54
N LYS A 66 -3.07 3.86 -3.53
CA LYS A 66 -3.37 2.62 -4.24
C LYS A 66 -3.59 2.82 -5.76
N VAL A 67 -3.88 4.03 -6.22
CA VAL A 67 -4.20 4.32 -7.63
C VAL A 67 -3.10 3.86 -8.58
N GLY A 68 -3.40 3.03 -9.56
CA GLY A 68 -2.46 2.43 -10.50
C GLY A 68 -1.66 1.25 -9.94
N THR A 69 -2.13 0.61 -8.87
CA THR A 69 -1.58 -0.66 -8.37
C THR A 69 -2.65 -1.75 -8.39
N ILE A 70 -2.23 -2.99 -8.19
CA ILE A 70 -3.11 -4.14 -7.97
C ILE A 70 -4.08 -3.96 -6.78
N PHE A 71 -3.86 -2.96 -5.92
CA PHE A 71 -4.71 -2.68 -4.76
C PHE A 71 -5.76 -1.59 -5.02
N GLU A 72 -5.80 -0.94 -6.19
CA GLU A 72 -6.62 0.26 -6.47
C GLU A 72 -8.10 0.06 -6.11
N ASP A 73 -8.69 -1.03 -6.60
CA ASP A 73 -10.12 -1.34 -6.43
C ASP A 73 -10.37 -2.39 -5.35
N SER A 74 -9.35 -2.72 -4.55
CA SER A 74 -9.52 -3.71 -3.48
C SER A 74 -10.23 -3.09 -2.26
N PRO A 75 -11.32 -3.72 -1.78
CA PRO A 75 -11.97 -3.33 -0.53
C PRO A 75 -11.11 -3.66 0.71
N ILE A 76 -10.17 -4.60 0.58
CA ILE A 76 -9.22 -4.95 1.64
C ILE A 76 -8.22 -3.81 1.87
N GLY A 77 -8.02 -3.44 3.14
CA GLY A 77 -7.08 -2.41 3.54
C GLY A 77 -5.60 -2.84 3.46
N LEU A 78 -4.69 -1.88 3.55
CA LEU A 78 -3.25 -2.14 3.44
C LEU A 78 -2.73 -2.92 4.65
N GLU A 79 -3.38 -2.79 5.80
CA GLU A 79 -3.08 -3.55 7.02
C GLU A 79 -3.20 -5.06 6.84
N LYS A 80 -4.00 -5.52 5.87
CA LYS A 80 -4.10 -6.94 5.48
C LYS A 80 -3.29 -7.28 4.24
N TRP A 81 -3.27 -6.40 3.24
CA TRP A 81 -2.50 -6.63 2.01
C TRP A 81 -0.99 -6.70 2.26
N LEU A 82 -0.44 -5.87 3.14
CA LEU A 82 1.00 -5.83 3.36
C LEU A 82 1.52 -7.12 4.05
N PRO A 83 0.87 -7.66 5.10
CA PRO A 83 1.18 -9.01 5.57
C PRO A 83 1.00 -10.09 4.49
N ALA A 84 -0.03 -9.96 3.65
CA ALA A 84 -0.26 -10.89 2.54
C ALA A 84 0.93 -10.93 1.57
N MET A 85 1.38 -9.74 1.15
CA MET A 85 2.53 -9.59 0.26
C MET A 85 3.82 -10.02 0.92
N TRP A 86 3.98 -9.76 2.22
CA TRP A 86 5.14 -10.21 2.98
C TRP A 86 5.22 -11.74 2.99
N LEU A 87 4.11 -12.44 3.26
CA LEU A 87 4.03 -13.90 3.20
C LEU A 87 4.35 -14.40 1.79
N ALA A 88 3.70 -13.84 0.77
CA ALA A 88 3.91 -14.24 -0.62
C ALA A 88 5.37 -14.05 -1.09
N ALA A 89 6.05 -13.00 -0.62
CA ALA A 89 7.43 -12.71 -0.99
C ALA A 89 8.48 -13.52 -0.21
N ASN A 90 8.21 -13.88 1.05
CA ASN A 90 9.19 -14.54 1.93
C ASN A 90 9.04 -16.06 2.03
N CYS A 91 7.88 -16.62 1.65
CA CYS A 91 7.69 -18.07 1.60
C CYS A 91 8.44 -18.67 0.40
N LYS A 92 9.60 -19.29 0.64
CA LYS A 92 10.44 -19.91 -0.42
C LYS A 92 9.72 -20.93 -1.30
N ASN A 93 8.78 -21.68 -0.72
CA ASN A 93 8.00 -22.69 -1.43
C ASN A 93 6.70 -22.12 -2.03
N GLY A 94 6.50 -20.81 -1.94
CA GLY A 94 5.22 -20.16 -2.19
C GLY A 94 4.22 -20.36 -1.04
N ILE A 95 3.09 -19.69 -1.16
CA ILE A 95 1.91 -19.86 -0.31
C ILE A 95 0.69 -19.92 -1.23
N SER A 96 -0.20 -20.88 -1.02
CA SER A 96 -1.42 -20.96 -1.82
C SER A 96 -2.37 -19.81 -1.48
N SER A 97 -3.22 -19.42 -2.42
CA SER A 97 -4.29 -18.44 -2.16
C SER A 97 -5.23 -18.90 -1.05
N TYR A 98 -5.43 -20.22 -0.90
CA TYR A 98 -6.26 -20.82 0.14
C TYR A 98 -5.66 -20.65 1.54
N GLU A 99 -4.37 -20.92 1.68
CA GLU A 99 -3.65 -20.69 2.94
C GLU A 99 -3.59 -19.20 3.29
N LEU A 100 -3.36 -18.35 2.28
CA LEU A 100 -3.26 -16.91 2.47
C LEU A 100 -4.56 -16.29 2.98
N HIS A 101 -5.71 -16.65 2.39
CA HIS A 101 -7.00 -16.11 2.86
C HIS A 101 -7.34 -16.60 4.27
N ARG A 102 -7.02 -17.86 4.61
CA ARG A 102 -7.20 -18.40 5.96
C ARG A 102 -6.33 -17.70 6.99
N ALA A 103 -5.05 -17.47 6.65
CA ALA A 103 -4.11 -16.79 7.52
C ALA A 103 -4.52 -15.34 7.82
N LEU A 104 -5.10 -14.65 6.83
CA LEU A 104 -5.49 -13.24 6.94
C LEU A 104 -6.95 -13.03 7.39
N GLY A 105 -7.75 -14.09 7.42
CA GLY A 105 -9.19 -13.99 7.70
C GLY A 105 -9.90 -13.10 6.67
N VAL A 106 -9.69 -13.38 5.39
CA VAL A 106 -10.37 -12.73 4.26
C VAL A 106 -11.04 -13.77 3.37
N THR A 107 -11.99 -13.33 2.54
CA THR A 107 -12.81 -14.15 1.64
C THR A 107 -12.67 -13.65 0.22
#